data_AF-A0A1B2EP59-F1
#
_entry.id   AF-A0A1B2EP59-F1
#
_cell.length_a   1.000
_cell.length_b   1.000
_cell.length_c   1.000
_cell.angle_alpha   90.00
_cell.angle_beta   90.00
_cell.angle_gamma   90.00
#
_symmetry.space_group_name_H-M   'P 1'
#
loop_
_entity.id
_entity.type
_entity.pdbx_description
1 polymer ?
#
loop_
_entity_poly.entity_id
_entity_poly.type
_entity_poly.pdbx_seq_one_letter_code
_entity_poly.pdbx_strand_id
1 'polypeptide(L)' 'MRTGNALLEDPEGDTYSDLHAARGGAITKARDMLAEGDRKGEDRRSWRVEVMDRANRHVLTVGFSEALDPKASGEAEAE' A
#
# COMPACT_ATOMS: atom_id res chain seq x y z
N MET A 1 34.78 -3.06 -8.27
CA MET A 1 34.16 -1.90 -7.59
C MET A 1 32.67 -2.23 -7.46
N ARG A 2 32.19 -2.51 -6.25
CA ARG A 2 30.78 -2.88 -6.00
C ARG A 2 29.96 -1.60 -6.13
N THR A 3 29.14 -1.51 -7.18
CA THR A 3 28.11 -0.50 -7.31
C THR A 3 27.23 -0.60 -6.08
N GLY A 4 27.38 0.37 -5.18
CA GLY A 4 26.54 0.50 -4.00
C GLY A 4 25.11 0.59 -4.49
N ASN A 5 24.32 -0.43 -4.17
CA ASN A 5 22.88 -0.42 -4.34
C ASN A 5 22.36 0.64 -3.35
N ALA A 6 22.47 1.91 -3.73
CA ALA A 6 21.92 3.01 -2.97
C ALA A 6 20.40 2.88 -3.08
N LEU A 7 19.85 2.05 -2.19
CA LEU A 7 18.44 2.02 -1.91
C LEU A 7 18.06 3.46 -1.53
N LEU A 8 17.38 4.15 -2.43
CA LEU A 8 16.74 5.42 -2.13
C LEU A 8 15.55 5.05 -1.23
N GLU A 9 15.81 4.96 0.07
CA GLU A 9 14.76 4.90 1.07
C GLU A 9 13.97 6.21 0.94
N ASP A 10 12.70 6.09 0.57
CA ASP A 10 11.78 7.21 0.59
C ASP A 10 11.73 7.73 2.04
N PRO A 11 12.14 8.98 2.32
CA PRO A 11 12.18 9.49 3.67
C PRO A 11 10.76 9.64 4.28
N GLU A 12 9.71 9.61 3.45
CA GLU A 12 8.30 9.50 3.85
C GLU A 12 7.81 8.03 3.92
N GLY A 13 8.69 7.06 3.69
CA GLY A 13 8.38 5.63 3.74
C GLY A 13 8.10 5.16 5.16
N ASP A 14 6.85 4.79 5.43
CA ASP A 14 6.45 4.23 6.71
C ASP A 14 7.14 2.86 6.95
N THR A 15 7.86 2.77 8.08
CA THR A 15 8.39 1.50 8.56
C THR A 15 7.33 0.81 9.40
N TYR A 16 6.87 -0.36 8.95
CA TYR A 16 5.90 -1.18 9.69
C TYR A 16 6.59 -2.36 10.34
N SER A 17 6.17 -2.71 11.56
CA SER A 17 6.71 -3.84 12.33
C SER A 17 6.46 -5.20 11.68
N ASP A 18 5.34 -5.33 10.97
CA ASP A 18 4.88 -6.59 10.38
C ASP A 18 4.13 -6.35 9.07
N LEU A 19 4.03 -7.40 8.23
CA LEU A 19 3.29 -7.37 6.96
C LEU A 19 1.81 -7.01 7.15
N HIS A 20 1.21 -7.36 8.29
CA HIS A 20 -0.17 -7.00 8.61
C HIS A 20 -0.33 -5.48 8.80
N ALA A 21 0.59 -4.85 9.53
CA ALA A 21 0.61 -3.41 9.70
C ALA A 21 0.91 -2.69 8.38
N ALA A 22 1.84 -3.23 7.57
CA ALA A 22 2.12 -2.73 6.23
C ALA A 22 0.91 -2.82 5.30
N ARG A 23 0.13 -3.91 5.37
CA ARG A 23 -1.11 -4.06 4.63
C ARG A 23 -2.15 -3.04 5.06
N GLY A 24 -2.33 -2.84 6.37
CA GLY A 24 -3.24 -1.81 6.89
C GLY A 24 -2.86 -0.40 6.42
N GLY A 25 -1.58 -0.05 6.50
CA GLY A 25 -1.06 1.22 5.99
C GLY A 25 -1.26 1.39 4.48
N ALA A 26 -0.97 0.34 3.70
CA ALA A 26 -1.19 0.34 2.25
C ALA A 26 -2.68 0.50 1.88
N ILE A 27 -3.60 -0.12 2.62
CA ILE A 27 -5.05 0.05 2.43
C ILE A 27 -5.47 1.49 2.73
N THR A 28 -5.02 2.05 3.85
CA THR A 28 -5.32 3.45 4.21
C THR A 28 -4.81 4.41 3.13
N LYS A 29 -3.56 4.24 2.70
CA LYS A 29 -2.95 5.03 1.63
C LYS A 29 -3.71 4.89 0.30
N ALA A 30 -4.15 3.68 -0.03
CA ALA A 30 -4.98 3.43 -1.21
C ALA A 30 -6.34 4.16 -1.14
N ARG A 31 -7.00 4.18 0.02
CA ARG A 31 -8.25 4.95 0.23
C ARG A 31 -8.03 6.45 0.06
N ASP A 32 -6.97 7.00 0.63
CA ASP A 32 -6.66 8.43 0.50
C ASP A 32 -6.36 8.81 -0.96
N MET A 33 -5.60 7.97 -1.66
CA MET A 33 -5.28 8.16 -3.07
C MET A 33 -6.50 8.03 -3.98
N LEU A 34 -7.43 7.13 -3.68
CA LEU A 34 -8.73 7.04 -4.34
C LEU A 34 -9.55 8.32 -4.13
N ALA A 35 -9.70 8.76 -2.89
CA ALA A 35 -10.45 9.96 -2.55
C ALA A 35 -9.83 11.23 -3.20
N GLU A 36 -8.51 11.27 -3.32
CA GLU A 36 -7.84 12.32 -4.09
C GLU A 36 -8.10 12.22 -5.60
N GLY A 37 -8.07 11.00 -6.16
CA GLY A 37 -8.40 10.75 -7.57
C GLY A 37 -9.83 11.20 -7.89
N ASP A 38 -10.80 10.81 -7.07
CA ASP A 38 -12.21 11.20 -7.22
C ASP A 38 -12.36 12.73 -7.18
N ARG A 39 -11.65 13.43 -6.28
CA ARG A 39 -11.65 14.90 -6.23
C ARG A 39 -11.06 15.56 -7.48
N LYS A 40 -10.08 14.91 -8.11
CA LYS A 40 -9.41 15.38 -9.34
C LYS A 40 -10.11 14.92 -10.62
N GLY A 41 -11.11 14.04 -10.54
CA GLY A 41 -11.75 13.41 -11.69
C GLY A 41 -10.89 12.34 -12.36
N GLU A 42 -9.91 11.77 -11.64
CA GLU A 42 -9.02 10.72 -12.12
C GLU A 42 -9.51 9.35 -11.64
N ASP A 43 -9.75 8.41 -12.57
CA ASP A 43 -10.05 7.03 -12.21
C ASP A 43 -8.76 6.30 -11.79
N ARG A 44 -8.57 6.20 -10.47
CA ARG A 44 -7.43 5.49 -9.86
C ARG A 44 -7.81 4.11 -9.34
N ARG A 45 -9.01 3.61 -9.64
CA ARG A 45 -9.54 2.35 -9.10
C ARG A 45 -8.77 1.11 -9.54
N SER A 46 -8.10 1.19 -10.69
CA SER A 46 -7.22 0.14 -11.21
C SER A 46 -5.79 0.21 -10.66
N TRP A 47 -5.47 1.17 -9.79
CA TRP A 47 -4.13 1.33 -9.24
C TRP A 47 -3.88 0.34 -8.08
N ARG A 48 -2.60 0.18 -7.74
CA ARG A 48 -2.13 -0.74 -6.70
C ARG A 48 -0.97 -0.14 -5.94
N VAL A 49 -0.92 -0.41 -4.64
CA VAL A 49 0.22 -0.14 -3.78
C VAL A 49 1.10 -1.38 -3.78
N GLU A 50 2.38 -1.19 -4.04
CA GLU A 50 3.39 -2.25 -3.93
C GLU A 50 4.22 -2.00 -2.68
N VAL A 51 4.28 -3.00 -1.80
CA VAL A 51 5.09 -2.98 -0.59
C VAL A 51 6.30 -3.88 -0.83
N MET A 52 7.48 -3.33 -0.59
CA MET A 52 8.74 -4.05 -0.69
C MET A 52 9.42 -4.11 0.67
N ASP A 53 10.19 -5.18 0.90
CA ASP A 53 11.07 -5.25 2.07
C ASP A 53 12.34 -4.39 1.88
N ARG A 54 13.15 -4.29 2.93
CA ARG A 54 14.45 -3.58 2.90
C ARG A 54 15.46 -4.18 1.91
N ALA A 55 15.27 -5.40 1.45
CA ALA A 55 16.06 -6.00 0.39
C ALA A 55 15.49 -5.69 -1.01
N ASN A 56 14.53 -4.77 -1.10
CA ASN A 56 13.83 -4.38 -2.32
C ASN A 56 13.08 -5.55 -2.97
N ARG A 57 12.70 -6.56 -2.19
CA ARG A 57 11.90 -7.68 -2.65
C ARG A 57 10.45 -7.35 -2.45
N HIS A 58 9.66 -7.61 -3.48
CA HIS A 58 8.22 -7.51 -3.42
C HIS A 58 7.69 -8.44 -2.33
N VAL A 59 6.99 -7.88 -1.35
CA VAL A 59 6.39 -8.68 -0.26
C VAL A 59 4.87 -8.65 -0.29
N LEU A 60 4.26 -7.58 -0.82
CA LEU A 60 2.81 -7.46 -0.88
C LEU A 60 2.38 -6.50 -1.99
N THR A 61 1.30 -6.84 -2.69
CA THR A 61 0.55 -5.90 -3.53
C THR A 61 -0.82 -5.71 -2.90
N VAL A 62 -1.27 -4.46 -2.78
CA VAL A 62 -2.63 -4.12 -2.37
C VAL A 62 -3.29 -3.34 -3.50
N GLY A 63 -4.37 -3.90 -4.07
CA GLY A 63 -5.17 -3.18 -5.05
C GLY A 63 -5.97 -2.06 -4.40
N PHE A 64 -6.15 -0.93 -5.09
CA PHE A 64 -7.05 0.12 -4.61
C PHE A 64 -8.50 -0.38 -4.47
N SER A 65 -8.88 -1.37 -5.27
CA SER A 65 -10.16 -2.06 -5.13
C SER A 65 -10.32 -2.76 -3.77
N GLU A 66 -9.23 -3.23 -3.15
CA GLU A 66 -9.30 -3.80 -1.79
C GLU A 66 -9.63 -2.74 -0.75
N ALA A 67 -9.22 -1.48 -0.98
CA ALA A 67 -9.56 -0.36 -0.11
C ALA A 67 -11.05 0.02 -0.16
N LEU A 68 -11.76 -0.42 -1.21
CA LEU A 68 -13.21 -0.25 -1.37
C LEU A 68 -14.00 -1.41 -0.75
N ASP A 69 -13.33 -2.53 -0.45
CA ASP A 69 -13.97 -3.70 0.14
C ASP A 69 -13.90 -3.62 1.68
N PRO A 70 -15.05 -3.52 2.37
CA PRO A 70 -15.06 -3.43 3.83
C PRO A 70 -14.52 -4.70 4.50
N LYS A 71 -14.57 -5.87 3.84
CA LYS A 71 -14.01 -7.13 4.39
C LYS A 71 -12.49 -7.23 4.23
N ALA A 72 -11.89 -6.52 3.28
CA ALA A 72 -10.44 -6.43 3.15
C ALA A 72 -9.78 -5.73 4.35
N SER A 73 -10.56 -4.94 5.11
CA SER A 73 -10.16 -4.25 6.34
C SER A 73 -10.35 -5.12 7.59
N GLY A 74 -10.31 -6.46 7.51
CA GLY A 74 -10.10 -7.30 8.70
C GLY A 74 -11.18 -7.24 9.79
N GLU A 75 -12.39 -6.76 9.51
CA GLU A 75 -13.56 -7.00 10.36
C GLU A 75 -14.44 -8.03 9.65
N ALA A 76 -14.14 -9.30 9.94
CA ALA A 76 -15.04 -10.38 9.66
C ALA A 76 -16.30 -10.18 10.51
N GLU A 77 -17.37 -9.71 9.88
CA GLU A 77 -18.71 -9.86 10.42
C GLU A 77 -18.98 -11.37 10.55
N ALA A 78 -18.99 -11.85 11.79
CA ALA A 78 -19.55 -13.14 12.15
C ALA A 78 -21.07 -13.01 12.11
N GLU A 79 -21.70 -13.76 11.21
CA GLU A 79 -23.14 -13.97 11.15
C GLU A 79 -23.54 -15.13 12.08
#